data_AF-A0A2E1QHL7-F1
#
_entry.id   AF-A0A2E1QHL7-F1
#
_cell.length_a   1.000
_cell.length_b   1.000
_cell.length_c   1.000
_cell.angle_alpha   90.00
_cell.angle_beta   90.00
_cell.angle_gamma   90.00
#
_symmetry.space_group_name_H-M   'P 1'
#
loop_
_entity.id
_entity.type
_entity.pdbx_description
1 polymer ?
#
loop_
_entity_poly.entity_id
_entity_poly.type
_entity_poly.pdbx_seq_one_letter_code
_entity_poly.pdbx_strand_id
1 'polypeptide(L)'
;MKTLLTLIKSSLVIFLVLLFHQSCVVGVVPTQGGLQKKSTFRSGLDALLDNDCMQLRGKRVGLITNQTGVNNEMMQNIDLFIKSENVDLRAIFS
;
A
#
# COMPACT_ATOMS: atom_id res chain seq x y z
N MET A 1 -20.60 19.27 45.40
CA MET A 1 -20.45 17.96 44.71
C MET A 1 -21.25 17.84 43.42
N LYS A 2 -22.50 18.32 43.35
CA LYS A 2 -23.34 18.19 42.14
C LYS A 2 -22.83 18.99 40.93
N THR A 3 -22.33 20.21 41.13
CA THR A 3 -21.76 21.07 40.06
C THR A 3 -20.52 20.47 39.38
N LEU A 4 -19.63 19.83 40.16
CA LEU A 4 -18.43 19.16 39.62
C LEU A 4 -18.80 17.96 38.72
N LEU A 5 -19.78 17.16 39.15
CA LEU A 5 -20.25 16.00 38.39
C LEU A 5 -20.98 16.42 37.10
N THR A 6 -21.63 17.60 37.11
CA THR A 6 -22.30 18.15 35.93
C THR A 6 -21.28 18.66 34.90
N LEU A 7 -20.17 19.24 35.36
CA LEU A 7 -19.09 19.74 34.49
C LEU A 7 -18.34 18.60 33.79
N ILE A 8 -18.04 17.51 34.52
CA ILE A 8 -17.38 16.32 33.96
C ILE A 8 -18.27 15.64 32.92
N LYS A 9 -19.58 15.52 33.21
CA LYS A 9 -20.54 14.90 32.30
C LYS A 9 -20.75 15.73 31.02
N SER A 10 -20.78 17.06 31.15
CA SER A 10 -20.86 17.96 29.99
C SER A 10 -19.61 17.89 29.12
N SER A 11 -18.42 17.86 29.72
CA SER A 11 -17.15 17.73 28.99
C SER A 11 -17.01 16.38 28.27
N LEU A 12 -17.45 15.28 28.89
CA LEU A 12 -17.46 13.94 28.28
C LEU A 12 -18.37 13.87 27.05
N VAL A 13 -19.54 14.52 27.10
CA VAL A 13 -20.48 14.56 25.98
C VAL A 13 -19.91 15.36 24.81
N ILE A 14 -19.26 16.50 25.08
CA ILE A 14 -18.61 17.31 24.04
C ILE A 14 -17.46 16.54 23.37
N PHE A 15 -16.65 15.81 24.15
CA PHE A 15 -15.58 14.97 23.60
C PHE A 15 -16.11 13.84 22.71
N LEU A 16 -17.22 13.19 23.11
CA LEU A 16 -17.90 12.16 22.31
C LEU A 16 -18.47 12.69 20.98
N VAL A 17 -19.01 13.92 20.98
CA VAL A 17 -19.52 14.57 19.77
C VAL A 17 -18.39 14.97 18.81
N LEU A 18 -17.24 15.44 19.34
CA LEU A 18 -16.06 15.78 18.54
C LEU A 18 -15.42 14.56 17.87
N LEU A 19 -15.44 13.39 18.53
CA LEU A 19 -14.97 12.13 17.93
C LEU A 19 -15.86 11.65 16.77
N PHE A 20 -17.15 11.97 16.79
CA PHE A 20 -18.10 11.57 15.74
C PHE A 20 -17.95 12.39 14.44
N HIS A 21 -17.32 13.57 14.50
CA HIS A 21 -17.25 14.50 13.37
C HIS A 21 -16.06 14.25 12.42
N GLN A 22 -15.29 13.17 12.61
CA GLN A 22 -14.12 12.81 11.80
C GLN A 22 -14.41 11.82 10.66
N SER A 23 -15.67 11.48 10.38
CA SER A 23 -16.02 10.64 9.23
C SER A 23 -16.56 11.46 8.06
N CYS A 24 -15.73 12.31 7.47
CA CYS A 24 -15.97 12.84 6.14
C CYS A 24 -14.69 12.84 5.31
N VAL A 25 -14.79 12.20 4.15
CA VAL A 25 -13.85 12.18 3.01
C VAL A 25 -12.74 11.13 3.08
N VAL A 26 -13.09 9.91 2.67
CA VAL A 26 -12.26 9.15 1.74
C VAL A 26 -13.08 8.97 0.47
N GLY A 27 -12.83 9.83 -0.52
CA GLY A 27 -13.33 9.63 -1.87
C GLY A 27 -12.60 8.44 -2.47
N VAL A 28 -13.18 7.25 -2.36
CA VAL A 28 -12.75 6.09 -3.14
C VAL A 28 -13.16 6.36 -4.58
N VAL A 29 -12.21 6.78 -5.42
CA VAL A 29 -12.35 6.64 -6.87
C VAL A 29 -12.42 5.15 -7.15
N PRO A 30 -13.51 4.61 -7.73
CA PRO A 30 -13.48 3.25 -8.22
C PRO A 30 -12.57 3.25 -9.45
N THR A 31 -11.31 2.88 -9.27
CA THR A 31 -10.46 2.44 -10.36
C THR A 31 -11.20 1.30 -11.04
N GLN A 32 -11.56 1.48 -12.31
CA GLN A 32 -12.29 0.48 -13.06
C GLN A 32 -11.45 -0.81 -13.15
N GLY A 33 -11.73 -1.73 -12.23
CA GLY A 33 -11.31 -3.12 -12.34
C GLY A 33 -12.14 -3.75 -13.45
N GLY A 34 -11.72 -3.56 -14.70
CA GLY A 34 -12.07 -4.49 -15.76
C GLY A 34 -11.71 -5.90 -15.27
N LEU A 35 -12.54 -6.90 -15.57
CA LEU A 35 -12.25 -8.30 -15.29
C LEU A 35 -10.83 -8.60 -15.77
N GLN A 36 -9.85 -8.59 -14.85
CA GLN A 36 -8.48 -8.95 -15.15
C GLN A 36 -8.54 -10.42 -15.52
N LYS A 37 -8.45 -10.70 -16.83
CA LYS A 37 -8.33 -12.06 -17.33
C LYS A 37 -7.05 -12.60 -16.70
N LYS A 38 -7.20 -13.46 -15.69
CA LYS A 38 -6.07 -14.07 -14.99
C LYS A 38 -5.16 -14.68 -16.04
N SER A 39 -4.00 -14.05 -16.26
CA SER A 39 -3.01 -14.53 -17.21
C SER A 39 -2.64 -15.95 -16.81
N THR A 40 -2.71 -16.89 -17.74
CA THR A 40 -2.25 -18.27 -17.53
C THR A 40 -0.72 -18.35 -17.53
N PHE A 41 -0.06 -17.29 -17.98
CA PHE A 41 1.39 -17.19 -18.05
C PHE A 41 1.94 -16.44 -16.83
N ARG A 42 3.12 -16.86 -16.36
CA ARG A 42 3.83 -16.26 -15.23
C ARG A 42 5.23 -15.87 -15.69
N SER A 43 5.58 -14.60 -15.55
CA SER A 43 6.93 -14.13 -15.79
C SER A 43 7.86 -14.48 -14.62
N GLY A 44 9.17 -14.31 -14.82
CA GLY A 44 10.14 -14.42 -13.74
C GLY A 44 9.92 -13.37 -12.64
N LEU A 45 9.39 -12.19 -12.99
CA LEU A 45 9.02 -11.16 -12.03
C LEU A 45 7.86 -11.63 -11.14
N ASP A 46 6.80 -12.21 -11.72
CA ASP A 46 5.68 -12.75 -10.95
C ASP A 46 6.14 -13.88 -10.01
N ALA A 47 7.02 -14.76 -10.48
CA ALA A 47 7.58 -15.84 -9.65
C ALA A 47 8.43 -15.32 -8.49
N LEU A 48 9.15 -14.22 -8.69
CA LEU A 48 9.93 -13.57 -7.63
C LEU A 48 9.02 -12.91 -6.58
N LEU A 49 7.92 -12.30 -7.01
CA LEU A 49 6.96 -11.61 -6.14
C LEU A 49 6.11 -12.56 -5.27
N ASP A 50 5.89 -13.81 -5.71
CA ASP A 50 5.14 -14.81 -4.94
C ASP A 50 5.65 -15.01 -3.50
N ASN A 51 6.96 -14.85 -3.31
CA ASN A 51 7.61 -14.96 -2.00
C ASN A 51 8.12 -13.61 -1.50
N ASP A 52 7.47 -12.51 -1.91
CA ASP A 52 7.84 -11.13 -1.56
C ASP A 52 9.34 -10.85 -1.75
N CYS A 53 9.90 -11.30 -2.88
CA CYS A 53 11.31 -11.10 -3.20
C CYS A 53 12.30 -11.60 -2.15
N MET A 54 11.93 -12.57 -1.29
CA MET A 54 12.76 -13.06 -0.18
C MET A 54 14.20 -13.44 -0.59
N GLN A 55 14.39 -13.93 -1.80
CA GLN A 55 15.68 -14.31 -2.38
C GLN A 55 16.65 -13.13 -2.50
N LEU A 56 16.13 -11.89 -2.50
CA LEU A 56 16.90 -10.66 -2.58
C LEU A 56 17.21 -10.05 -1.20
N ARG A 57 16.66 -10.60 -0.12
CA ARG A 57 16.80 -10.03 1.23
C ARG A 57 18.27 -9.87 1.63
N GLY A 58 18.60 -8.67 2.13
CA GLY A 58 19.96 -8.31 2.56
C GLY A 58 20.94 -8.05 1.42
N LYS A 59 20.51 -8.09 0.15
CA LYS A 59 21.34 -7.75 -1.00
C LYS A 59 21.08 -6.32 -1.45
N ARG A 60 22.14 -5.64 -1.89
CA ARG A 60 22.05 -4.37 -2.62
C ARG A 60 21.73 -4.69 -4.08
N VAL A 61 20.55 -4.31 -4.55
CA VAL A 61 20.02 -4.72 -5.86
C VAL A 61 20.18 -3.57 -6.86
N GLY A 62 20.74 -3.85 -8.03
CA GLY A 62 20.62 -3.00 -9.22
C GLY A 62 19.59 -3.59 -10.16
N LEU A 63 18.64 -2.78 -10.63
CA LEU A 63 17.58 -3.21 -11.55
C LEU A 63 17.91 -2.74 -12.98
N ILE A 64 18.02 -3.69 -13.91
CA ILE A 64 18.08 -3.39 -15.35
C ILE A 64 16.66 -3.56 -15.90
N THR A 65 16.07 -2.51 -16.44
CA THR A 65 14.66 -2.53 -16.86
C THR A 65 14.38 -1.52 -17.97
N ASN A 66 13.18 -1.60 -18.56
CA ASN A 66 12.63 -0.59 -19.46
C ASN A 66 11.11 -0.50 -19.26
N GLN A 67 10.39 0.22 -20.13
CA GLN A 67 8.94 0.39 -20.03
C GLN A 67 8.13 -0.91 -20.03
N THR A 68 8.71 -2.04 -20.48
CA THR A 68 8.04 -3.36 -20.55
C THR A 68 8.19 -4.18 -19.26
N GLY A 69 8.98 -3.72 -18.30
CA GLY A 69 9.22 -4.39 -17.02
C GLY A 69 8.03 -4.31 -16.07
N VAL A 70 6.92 -5.00 -16.39
CA VAL A 70 5.69 -5.02 -15.60
C VAL A 70 5.30 -6.44 -15.17
N ASN A 71 4.56 -6.56 -14.06
CA ASN A 71 3.96 -7.83 -13.64
C ASN A 71 2.65 -8.12 -14.41
N ASN A 72 2.01 -9.24 -14.10
CA ASN A 72 0.73 -9.62 -14.70
C ASN A 72 -0.44 -8.64 -14.45
N GLU A 73 -0.30 -7.72 -13.49
CA GLU A 73 -1.27 -6.67 -13.17
C GLU A 73 -0.93 -5.33 -13.84
N MET A 74 0.05 -5.31 -14.75
CA MET A 74 0.61 -4.11 -15.38
C MET A 74 1.25 -3.12 -14.40
N MET A 75 1.72 -3.61 -13.24
CA MET A 75 2.48 -2.81 -12.28
C MET A 75 3.98 -2.82 -12.63
N GLN A 76 4.61 -1.66 -12.64
CA GLN A 76 6.04 -1.51 -12.94
C GLN A 76 6.91 -2.19 -11.88
N ASN A 77 7.95 -2.90 -12.31
CA ASN A 77 8.88 -3.61 -11.43
C ASN A 77 9.65 -2.66 -10.48
N ILE A 78 9.90 -1.42 -10.92
CA ILE A 78 10.49 -0.36 -10.09
C ILE A 78 9.61 -0.11 -8.86
N ASP A 79 8.31 0.09 -9.05
CA ASP A 79 7.37 0.37 -7.94
C ASP A 79 7.22 -0.83 -7.02
N LEU A 80 7.17 -2.03 -7.58
CA LEU A 80 7.07 -3.28 -6.82
C LEU A 80 8.31 -3.49 -5.95
N PHE A 81 9.50 -3.16 -6.46
CA PHE A 81 10.75 -3.31 -5.71
C PHE A 81 10.92 -2.23 -4.64
N ILE A 82 10.50 -0.99 -4.90
CA ILE A 82 10.53 0.08 -3.88
C ILE A 82 9.60 -0.24 -2.70
N LYS A 83 8.47 -0.92 -2.96
CA LYS A 83 7.49 -1.28 -1.93
C LYS A 83 7.85 -2.51 -1.11
N SER A 84 8.72 -3.38 -1.62
CA SER A 84 9.09 -4.62 -0.92
C SER A 84 10.14 -4.35 0.15
N GLU A 85 9.88 -4.80 1.39
CA GLU A 85 10.84 -4.68 2.50
C GLU A 85 12.08 -5.57 2.31
N ASN A 86 11.99 -6.56 1.42
CA ASN A 86 13.08 -7.49 1.14
C ASN A 86 14.03 -7.01 0.03
N VAL A 87 13.78 -5.84 -0.58
CA VAL A 87 14.58 -5.33 -1.69
C VAL A 87 15.22 -4.00 -1.33
N ASP A 88 16.55 -3.99 -1.18
CA ASP A 88 17.34 -2.75 -1.09
C ASP A 88 17.77 -2.31 -2.50
N LEU A 89 16.87 -1.64 -3.22
CA LEU A 89 17.10 -1.14 -4.59
C LEU A 89 18.04 0.07 -4.59
N ARG A 90 19.21 -0.06 -5.24
CA ARG A 90 20.30 0.94 -5.22
C ARG A 90 20.56 1.65 -6.53
N ALA A 91 20.21 1.03 -7.64
CA ALA A 91 20.47 1.58 -8.96
C ALA A 91 19.45 1.06 -9.97
N ILE A 92 19.20 1.86 -11.00
CA ILE A 92 18.35 1.51 -12.14
C ILE A 92 19.15 1.77 -13.41
N PHE A 93 19.11 0.81 -14.35
CA PHE A 93 19.73 0.90 -15.68
C PHE A 93 18.65 0.65 -16.74
N SER A 94 18.74 1.33 -17.89
CA SER A 94 17.79 1.20 -19.01
C SER A 94 18.49 1.21 -20.35
#